data_AF-A0A8S2VXV8-F1
#
_entry.id   AF-A0A8S2VXV8-F1
#
_cell.length_a   1.000
_cell.length_b   1.000
_cell.length_c   1.000
_cell.angle_alpha   90.00
_cell.angle_beta   90.00
_cell.angle_gamma   90.00
#
_symmetry.space_group_name_H-M   'P 1'
#
loop_
_entity.id
_entity.type
_entity.pdbx_description
1 polymer ?
#
loop_
_entity_poly.entity_id
_entity_poly.type
_entity_poly.pdbx_seq_one_letter_code
_entity_poly.pdbx_strand_id
1 'polypeptide(L)'
;MLQSIGTNHHENQKTEKKSFDDRLSHLEEDVRNLDKSFKDGDKKPEAQPIPPPPSPVVVPPNLEVPEDKPIEKPSATEKQLNTNNRCTWRNSSPVNTTFEIRQLYETLPFDDIKGGAWTQGFDIRYETSQWTSNNKLKIILMPHSHCDPGWIHTFEEYFTQATKHIIDTVLTMLDTNSKYKFVWAEMSFLSLWWDQASSDQRTLLKKLLNNKQLEIVTGGWVMNDEANTHYFAMLDQLIEGHQFIENNLGL
;
A
#
# COMPACT_ATOMS: atom_id res chain seq x y z
N MET A 1 60.89 -0.43 -39.43
CA MET A 1 59.71 -1.22 -39.06
C MET A 1 58.95 -0.41 -38.01
N LEU A 2 58.36 0.74 -38.37
CA LEU A 2 56.98 0.96 -38.84
C LEU A 2 55.88 0.33 -37.95
N GLN A 3 55.09 1.25 -37.37
CA GLN A 3 53.62 1.25 -37.14
C GLN A 3 52.99 0.69 -35.85
N SER A 4 52.26 1.63 -35.20
CA SER A 4 50.87 1.53 -34.69
C SER A 4 50.58 0.86 -33.35
N ILE A 5 50.48 1.66 -32.27
CA ILE A 5 49.74 1.32 -31.04
C ILE A 5 48.78 2.47 -30.61
N GLY A 6 48.62 3.53 -31.42
CA GLY A 6 47.95 4.76 -30.99
C GLY A 6 46.45 4.94 -31.33
N THR A 7 45.82 4.04 -32.10
CA THR A 7 44.52 4.35 -32.74
C THR A 7 43.29 3.69 -32.10
N ASN A 8 43.41 2.54 -31.42
CA ASN A 8 42.23 1.77 -30.99
C ASN A 8 41.48 2.34 -29.76
N HIS A 9 42.12 3.13 -28.89
CA HIS A 9 41.45 3.63 -27.68
C HIS A 9 40.56 4.84 -27.95
N HIS A 10 40.91 5.66 -28.95
CA HIS A 10 40.13 6.83 -29.35
C HIS A 10 38.94 6.50 -30.27
N GLU A 11 39.04 5.44 -31.08
CA GLU A 11 37.92 4.96 -31.89
C GLU A 11 36.84 4.31 -31.03
N ASN A 12 37.20 3.44 -30.08
CA ASN A 12 36.22 2.78 -29.20
C ASN A 12 35.41 3.78 -28.36
N GLN A 13 36.04 4.81 -27.79
CA GLN A 13 35.33 5.86 -27.05
C GLN A 13 34.42 6.71 -27.94
N LYS A 14 34.79 6.92 -29.21
CA LYS A 14 33.93 7.63 -30.18
C LYS A 14 32.72 6.81 -30.58
N THR A 15 32.86 5.49 -30.77
CA THR A 15 31.74 4.60 -31.05
C THR A 15 30.81 4.42 -29.87
N GLU A 16 31.31 4.31 -28.64
CA GLU A 16 30.48 4.24 -27.43
C GLU A 16 29.73 5.55 -27.19
N LYS A 17 30.40 6.70 -27.37
CA LYS A 17 29.76 8.01 -27.25
C LYS A 17 28.68 8.21 -28.31
N LYS A 18 28.95 7.81 -29.56
CA LYS A 18 27.96 7.84 -30.64
C LYS A 18 26.78 6.91 -30.36
N SER A 19 27.02 5.71 -29.84
CA SER A 19 25.98 4.77 -29.43
C SER A 19 25.14 5.29 -28.26
N PHE A 20 25.72 6.09 -27.37
CA PHE A 20 25.00 6.72 -26.27
C PHE A 20 24.15 7.90 -26.75
N ASP A 21 24.72 8.76 -27.59
CA ASP A 21 24.01 9.91 -28.19
C ASP A 21 22.84 9.44 -29.06
N ASP A 22 23.01 8.35 -29.83
CA ASP A 22 21.94 7.73 -30.61
C ASP A 22 20.81 7.20 -29.69
N ARG A 23 21.15 6.52 -28.58
CA ARG A 23 20.16 6.04 -27.59
C ARG A 23 19.41 7.20 -26.91
N LEU A 24 20.11 8.30 -26.61
CA LEU A 24 19.51 9.48 -26.01
C LEU A 24 18.54 10.16 -26.98
N SER A 25 18.89 10.23 -28.27
CA SER A 25 18.03 10.80 -29.30
C SER A 25 16.73 10.01 -29.50
N HIS A 26 16.80 8.67 -29.42
CA HIS A 26 15.61 7.81 -29.47
C HIS A 26 14.70 8.01 -28.25
N LEU A 27 15.29 8.12 -27.05
CA LEU A 27 14.55 8.41 -25.82
C LEU A 27 13.86 9.77 -25.87
N GLU A 28 14.51 10.81 -26.40
CA GLU A 28 13.88 12.13 -26.57
C GLU A 28 12.73 12.10 -27.58
N GLU A 29 12.83 11.28 -28.63
CA GLU A 29 11.77 11.11 -29.62
C GLU A 29 10.57 10.36 -29.03
N ASP A 30 10.81 9.31 -28.24
CA ASP A 30 9.77 8.57 -27.51
C ASP A 30 9.02 9.46 -26.52
N VAL A 31 9.73 10.31 -25.77
CA VAL A 31 9.12 11.27 -24.83
C VAL A 31 8.29 12.32 -25.57
N ARG A 32 8.76 12.82 -26.72
CA ARG A 32 7.98 13.75 -27.56
C ARG A 32 6.73 13.09 -28.16
N ASN A 33 6.81 11.80 -28.50
CA ASN A 33 5.67 11.05 -29.02
C ASN A 33 4.64 10.76 -27.92
N LEU A 34 5.08 10.50 -26.69
CA LEU A 34 4.22 10.44 -25.50
C LEU A 34 3.51 11.77 -25.23
N ASP A 35 4.22 12.90 -25.22
CA ASP A 35 3.64 14.24 -25.01
C ASP A 35 2.60 14.60 -26.09
N LYS A 36 2.82 14.21 -27.35
CA LYS A 36 1.82 14.34 -28.41
C LYS A 36 0.59 13.47 -28.15
N SER A 37 0.79 12.23 -27.70
CA SER A 37 -0.33 11.32 -27.36
C SER A 37 -1.17 11.84 -26.20
N PHE A 38 -0.57 12.56 -25.23
CA PHE A 38 -1.32 13.20 -24.14
C PHE A 38 -2.10 14.43 -24.62
N LYS A 39 -1.51 15.25 -25.51
CA LYS A 39 -2.18 16.43 -26.09
C LYS A 39 -3.36 16.08 -27.01
N ASP A 40 -3.30 14.94 -27.69
CA ASP A 40 -4.44 14.42 -28.47
C ASP A 40 -5.55 13.82 -27.57
N GLY A 41 -5.23 13.49 -26.31
CA GLY A 41 -6.17 12.99 -25.29
C GLY A 41 -6.98 14.07 -24.57
N ASP A 42 -6.61 15.35 -24.68
CA ASP A 42 -7.27 16.50 -24.00
C ASP A 42 -8.54 17.01 -24.71
N LYS A 43 -9.04 16.29 -25.73
CA LYS A 43 -10.40 16.52 -26.23
C LYS A 43 -11.39 15.83 -25.30
N LYS A 44 -11.92 16.62 -24.35
CA LYS A 44 -13.04 16.27 -23.47
C LYS A 44 -14.12 15.50 -24.25
N PRO A 45 -14.37 14.21 -23.98
CA PRO A 45 -15.51 13.53 -24.55
C PRO A 45 -16.77 14.18 -24.00
N GLU A 46 -17.65 14.60 -24.89
CA GLU A 46 -19.01 15.00 -24.57
C GLU A 46 -19.67 13.85 -23.76
N ALA A 47 -20.22 14.15 -22.59
CA ALA A 47 -20.77 13.14 -21.69
C ALA A 47 -21.92 12.41 -22.38
N GLN A 48 -21.66 11.22 -22.89
CA GLN A 48 -22.71 10.33 -23.37
C GLN A 48 -23.42 9.71 -22.16
N PRO A 49 -24.76 9.54 -22.22
CA PRO A 49 -25.49 8.84 -21.17
C PRO A 49 -24.87 7.46 -20.93
N ILE A 50 -24.59 7.16 -19.66
CA ILE A 50 -24.11 5.84 -19.25
C ILE A 50 -25.14 4.81 -19.73
N PRO A 51 -24.79 3.86 -20.62
CA PRO A 51 -25.72 2.83 -21.02
C PRO A 51 -26.15 2.02 -19.78
N PRO A 52 -27.42 1.59 -19.70
CA PRO A 52 -27.84 0.72 -18.60
C PRO A 52 -26.94 -0.52 -18.55
N PRO A 53 -26.71 -1.10 -17.36
CA PRO A 53 -25.91 -2.31 -17.24
C PRO A 53 -26.46 -3.38 -18.19
N PRO A 54 -25.58 -4.14 -18.87
CA PRO A 54 -26.02 -5.20 -19.77
C PRO A 54 -26.93 -6.15 -18.99
N SER A 55 -28.05 -6.54 -19.60
CA SER A 55 -28.92 -7.58 -19.05
C SER A 55 -28.08 -8.83 -18.75
N PRO A 56 -28.42 -9.61 -17.70
CA PRO A 56 -27.70 -10.83 -17.37
C PRO A 56 -27.51 -11.66 -18.63
N VAL A 57 -26.26 -12.00 -18.94
CA VAL A 57 -25.96 -12.91 -20.04
C VAL A 57 -26.65 -14.22 -19.70
N VAL A 58 -27.67 -14.56 -20.48
CA VAL A 58 -28.29 -15.89 -20.40
C VAL A 58 -27.21 -16.86 -20.85
N VAL A 59 -26.60 -17.52 -19.87
CA VAL A 59 -25.64 -18.60 -20.11
C VAL A 59 -26.39 -19.69 -20.90
N PRO A 60 -25.94 -20.05 -22.11
CA PRO A 60 -26.56 -21.16 -22.85
C PRO A 60 -26.51 -22.42 -21.98
N PRO A 61 -27.59 -23.22 -21.90
CA PRO A 61 -27.68 -24.33 -20.95
C PRO A 61 -26.65 -25.46 -21.18
N ASN A 62 -25.85 -25.41 -22.25
CA ASN A 62 -24.87 -26.43 -22.62
C ASN A 62 -23.52 -25.84 -23.08
N LEU A 63 -22.90 -24.94 -22.31
CA LEU A 63 -21.44 -24.94 -22.31
C LEU A 63 -21.00 -26.05 -21.35
N GLU A 64 -20.66 -27.20 -21.91
CA GLU A 64 -19.89 -28.22 -21.19
C GLU A 64 -18.61 -27.54 -20.71
N VAL A 65 -18.56 -27.23 -19.41
CA VAL A 65 -17.31 -26.95 -18.72
C VAL A 65 -16.43 -28.17 -18.97
N PRO A 66 -15.24 -28.02 -19.58
CA PRO A 66 -14.33 -29.14 -19.72
C PRO A 66 -14.16 -29.75 -18.33
N GLU A 67 -14.47 -31.05 -18.18
CA GLU A 67 -14.21 -31.73 -16.92
C GLU A 67 -12.77 -31.42 -16.52
N ASP A 68 -12.60 -30.84 -15.33
CA ASP A 68 -11.28 -30.63 -14.75
C ASP A 68 -10.57 -31.97 -14.82
N LYS A 69 -9.56 -32.07 -15.68
CA LYS A 69 -8.63 -33.18 -15.63
C LYS A 69 -8.21 -33.29 -14.17
N PRO A 70 -8.31 -34.47 -13.54
CA PRO A 70 -7.82 -34.64 -12.19
C PRO A 70 -6.40 -34.09 -12.19
N ILE A 71 -6.15 -33.07 -11.36
CA ILE A 71 -4.80 -32.58 -11.14
C ILE A 71 -4.05 -33.81 -10.67
N GLU A 72 -3.21 -34.38 -11.53
CA GLU A 72 -2.26 -35.40 -11.12
C GLU A 72 -1.40 -34.73 -10.06
N LYS A 73 -1.71 -35.03 -8.80
CA LYS A 73 -0.85 -34.66 -7.69
C LYS A 73 0.54 -35.13 -8.08
N PRO A 74 1.57 -34.27 -8.02
CA PRO A 74 2.93 -34.71 -8.21
C PRO A 74 3.12 -35.97 -7.37
N SER A 75 3.45 -37.08 -8.02
CA SER A 75 3.77 -38.31 -7.32
C SER A 75 4.95 -37.99 -6.41
N ALA A 76 4.63 -37.74 -5.14
CA ALA A 76 5.62 -37.58 -4.11
C ALA A 76 6.26 -38.95 -3.98
N THR A 77 7.35 -39.16 -4.74
CA THR A 77 8.32 -40.16 -4.35
C THR A 77 8.86 -39.66 -3.02
N GLU A 78 8.29 -40.16 -1.92
CA GLU A 78 8.77 -39.93 -0.56
C GLU A 78 10.20 -40.44 -0.47
N LYS A 79 11.16 -39.61 -0.88
CA LYS A 79 12.49 -39.69 -0.30
C LYS A 79 12.32 -39.22 1.13
N GLN A 80 12.36 -40.17 2.06
CA GLN A 80 12.40 -39.91 3.50
C GLN A 80 13.43 -38.82 3.76
N LEU A 81 12.93 -37.60 3.98
CA LEU A 81 13.76 -36.45 4.25
C LEU A 81 14.15 -36.55 5.73
N ASN A 82 15.45 -36.68 5.94
CA ASN A 82 16.15 -36.68 7.22
C ASN A 82 15.42 -35.90 8.33
N THR A 83 15.06 -36.59 9.42
CA THR A 83 14.16 -36.14 10.50
C THR A 83 14.71 -35.04 11.40
N ASN A 84 15.71 -34.28 10.95
CA ASN A 84 16.26 -33.12 11.66
C ASN A 84 16.02 -31.78 10.95
N ASN A 85 15.26 -31.75 9.85
CA ASN A 85 14.85 -30.50 9.20
C ASN A 85 13.41 -30.15 9.59
N ARG A 86 13.27 -29.19 10.52
CA ARG A 86 11.99 -28.63 11.01
C ARG A 86 11.27 -27.76 9.97
N CYS A 87 11.12 -28.24 8.74
CA CYS A 87 10.27 -27.61 7.73
C CYS A 87 8.97 -28.39 7.65
N THR A 88 7.89 -27.85 8.21
CA THR A 88 6.55 -28.43 8.08
C THR A 88 5.91 -27.93 6.79
N TRP A 89 6.15 -28.64 5.68
CA TRP A 89 5.28 -28.52 4.52
C TRP A 89 3.92 -29.11 4.90
N ARG A 90 2.87 -28.28 4.85
CA ARG A 90 1.56 -28.67 5.35
C ARG A 90 0.80 -29.45 4.28
N ASN A 91 0.72 -30.77 4.46
CA ASN A 91 0.04 -31.67 3.53
C ASN A 91 -1.43 -31.93 3.87
N SER A 92 -1.96 -31.38 4.98
CA SER A 92 -3.34 -31.60 5.41
C SER A 92 -4.09 -30.29 5.69
N SER A 93 -5.15 -30.08 4.92
CA SER A 93 -6.24 -29.12 5.15
C SER A 93 -7.47 -29.87 5.69
N PRO A 94 -8.33 -29.24 6.53
CA PRO A 94 -8.28 -27.83 6.95
C PRO A 94 -7.45 -27.60 8.22
N VAL A 95 -7.08 -26.33 8.44
CA VAL A 95 -6.56 -25.85 9.72
C VAL A 95 -7.71 -25.84 10.74
N ASN A 96 -7.46 -26.26 11.98
CA ASN A 96 -8.47 -26.08 13.04
C ASN A 96 -8.57 -24.59 13.38
N THR A 97 -9.63 -23.93 12.91
CA THR A 97 -9.94 -22.53 13.19
C THR A 97 -11.38 -22.40 13.66
N THR A 98 -11.67 -21.43 14.53
CA THR A 98 -13.05 -21.14 14.97
C THR A 98 -13.93 -20.67 13.82
N PHE A 99 -13.34 -19.91 12.88
CA PHE A 99 -14.01 -19.39 11.70
C PHE A 99 -13.17 -19.69 10.47
N GLU A 100 -13.83 -20.12 9.41
CA GLU A 100 -13.28 -20.26 8.07
C GLU A 100 -14.16 -19.42 7.15
N ILE A 101 -13.56 -18.44 6.47
CA ILE A 101 -14.31 -17.37 5.78
C ILE A 101 -15.13 -17.94 4.63
N ARG A 102 -14.64 -18.95 3.91
CA ARG A 102 -15.43 -19.58 2.83
C ARG A 102 -16.69 -20.25 3.38
N GLN A 103 -16.59 -21.00 4.47
CA GLN A 103 -17.76 -21.60 5.12
C GLN A 103 -18.74 -20.54 5.63
N LEU A 104 -18.25 -19.41 6.16
CA LEU A 104 -19.12 -18.29 6.53
C LEU A 104 -19.83 -17.71 5.30
N TYR A 105 -19.12 -17.51 4.19
CA TYR A 105 -19.71 -17.04 2.93
C TYR A 105 -20.80 -17.97 2.39
N GLU A 106 -20.63 -19.28 2.53
CA GLU A 106 -21.63 -20.26 2.07
C GLU A 106 -22.88 -20.31 2.98
N THR A 107 -22.81 -19.77 4.19
CA THR A 107 -23.88 -19.86 5.20
C THR A 107 -24.58 -18.54 5.50
N LEU A 108 -23.93 -17.41 5.24
CA LEU A 108 -24.52 -16.08 5.51
C LEU A 108 -25.61 -15.73 4.47
N PRO A 109 -26.74 -15.13 4.89
CA PRO A 109 -27.82 -14.78 3.97
C PRO A 109 -27.55 -13.49 3.17
N PHE A 110 -26.68 -12.61 3.65
CA PHE A 110 -26.34 -11.30 3.03
C PHE A 110 -27.53 -10.34 2.81
N ASP A 111 -28.62 -10.49 3.57
CA ASP A 111 -29.75 -9.58 3.49
C ASP A 111 -29.36 -8.14 3.90
N ASP A 112 -29.72 -7.14 3.08
CA ASP A 112 -29.50 -5.71 3.36
C ASP A 112 -30.71 -5.08 4.07
N ILE A 113 -30.96 -5.53 5.30
CA ILE A 113 -32.08 -5.05 6.13
C ILE A 113 -31.65 -3.80 6.89
N LYS A 114 -32.48 -2.73 6.85
CA LYS A 114 -32.20 -1.49 7.59
C LYS A 114 -32.30 -1.68 9.11
N GLY A 115 -31.17 -1.53 9.79
CA GLY A 115 -31.01 -1.72 11.25
C GLY A 115 -31.41 -0.55 12.16
N GLY A 116 -31.94 0.54 11.62
CA GLY A 116 -32.27 1.76 12.38
C GLY A 116 -31.13 2.79 12.37
N ALA A 117 -30.74 3.30 13.53
CA ALA A 117 -29.66 4.30 13.63
C ALA A 117 -28.31 3.74 13.15
N TRP A 118 -28.03 2.47 13.44
CA TRP A 118 -26.98 1.71 12.77
C TRP A 118 -27.60 0.98 11.58
N THR A 119 -27.42 1.53 10.38
CA THR A 119 -28.16 1.11 9.16
C THR A 119 -27.90 -0.33 8.74
N GLN A 120 -26.70 -0.87 8.97
CA GLN A 120 -26.28 -2.22 8.57
C GLN A 120 -26.20 -3.19 9.76
N GLY A 121 -26.75 -2.82 10.91
CA GLY A 121 -26.71 -3.63 12.13
C GLY A 121 -28.07 -3.75 12.80
N PHE A 122 -28.09 -3.60 14.11
CA PHE A 122 -29.30 -3.70 14.93
C PHE A 122 -29.21 -2.80 16.17
N ASP A 123 -30.34 -2.65 16.88
CA ASP A 123 -30.43 -1.91 18.14
C ASP A 123 -29.54 -2.57 19.21
N ILE A 124 -28.40 -1.95 19.52
CA ILE A 124 -27.45 -2.47 20.51
C ILE A 124 -28.00 -2.22 21.91
N ARG A 125 -28.21 -3.30 22.66
CA ARG A 125 -28.59 -3.25 24.07
C ARG A 125 -27.46 -3.80 24.94
N TYR A 126 -27.26 -3.16 26.09
CA TYR A 126 -26.22 -3.55 27.02
C TYR A 126 -26.68 -3.38 28.47
N GLU A 127 -26.22 -4.27 29.33
CA GLU A 127 -26.50 -4.20 30.76
C GLU A 127 -25.52 -3.23 31.43
N THR A 128 -26.01 -2.16 32.03
CA THR A 128 -25.14 -1.14 32.67
C THR A 128 -24.37 -1.70 33.87
N SER A 129 -24.89 -2.77 34.48
CA SER A 129 -24.28 -3.49 35.60
C SER A 129 -23.00 -4.25 35.23
N GLN A 130 -22.71 -4.44 33.93
CA GLN A 130 -21.51 -5.16 33.49
C GLN A 130 -20.21 -4.40 33.81
N TRP A 131 -20.30 -3.08 33.98
CA TRP A 131 -19.18 -2.23 34.34
C TRP A 131 -19.25 -1.88 35.82
N THR A 132 -18.24 -2.30 36.56
CA THR A 132 -18.15 -2.09 38.02
C THR A 132 -16.87 -1.32 38.36
N SER A 133 -16.71 -0.93 39.64
CA SER A 133 -15.46 -0.34 40.13
C SER A 133 -14.23 -1.24 39.87
N ASN A 134 -14.43 -2.57 39.92
CA ASN A 134 -13.40 -3.58 39.70
C ASN A 134 -13.31 -4.05 38.24
N ASN A 135 -14.27 -3.66 37.39
CA ASN A 135 -14.31 -4.00 35.96
C ASN A 135 -14.76 -2.79 35.14
N LYS A 136 -13.86 -1.84 34.93
CA LYS A 136 -14.14 -0.60 34.20
C LYS A 136 -13.97 -0.79 32.70
N LEU A 137 -14.85 -0.18 31.91
CA LEU A 137 -14.63 0.02 30.48
C LEU A 137 -13.45 0.99 30.28
N LYS A 138 -12.44 0.56 29.54
CA LYS A 138 -11.30 1.41 29.14
C LYS A 138 -11.58 1.98 27.76
N ILE A 139 -11.65 3.30 27.66
CA ILE A 139 -11.84 4.00 26.39
C ILE A 139 -10.51 4.61 25.98
N ILE A 140 -10.01 4.23 24.81
CA ILE A 140 -8.79 4.76 24.22
C ILE A 140 -9.21 5.61 23.01
N LEU A 141 -8.95 6.91 23.09
CA LEU A 141 -9.15 7.81 21.97
C LEU A 141 -7.86 7.83 21.15
N MET A 142 -7.97 7.56 19.85
CA MET A 142 -6.84 7.49 18.92
C MET A 142 -7.00 8.54 17.82
N PRO A 143 -6.52 9.78 18.05
CA PRO A 143 -6.50 10.81 17.01
C PRO A 143 -5.59 10.38 15.85
N HIS A 144 -6.10 10.52 14.63
CA HIS A 144 -5.40 10.20 13.39
C HIS A 144 -5.82 11.18 12.29
N SER A 145 -5.08 11.18 11.18
CA SER A 145 -5.50 11.79 9.93
C SER A 145 -5.13 10.86 8.78
N HIS A 146 -6.13 10.45 8.00
CA HIS A 146 -5.88 9.70 6.78
C HIS A 146 -5.37 10.65 5.70
N CYS A 147 -4.21 10.35 5.13
CA CYS A 147 -3.55 11.21 4.14
C CYS A 147 -3.21 10.39 2.90
N ASP A 148 -4.10 10.40 1.91
CA ASP A 148 -3.94 9.65 0.65
C ASP A 148 -2.74 10.17 -0.17
N PRO A 149 -1.74 9.32 -0.48
CA PRO A 149 -0.61 9.69 -1.33
C PRO A 149 -0.98 9.76 -2.82
N GLY A 150 -2.03 10.51 -3.14
CA GLY A 150 -2.65 10.57 -4.46
C GLY A 150 -4.03 9.93 -4.48
N TRP A 151 -5.05 10.71 -4.84
CA TRP A 151 -6.42 10.24 -5.03
C TRP A 151 -7.19 11.22 -5.94
N ILE A 152 -7.90 12.20 -5.38
CA ILE A 152 -8.54 13.28 -6.14
C ILE A 152 -7.57 14.44 -6.45
N HIS A 153 -6.47 14.52 -5.71
CA HIS A 153 -5.32 15.37 -5.99
C HIS A 153 -4.06 14.53 -6.08
N THR A 154 -3.01 15.09 -6.68
CA THR A 154 -1.68 14.46 -6.72
C THR A 154 -1.02 14.49 -5.34
N PHE A 155 0.02 13.69 -5.17
CA PHE A 155 0.82 13.61 -3.94
C PHE A 155 1.34 15.00 -3.55
N GLU A 156 1.96 15.74 -4.47
CA GLU A 156 2.54 17.06 -4.21
C GLU A 156 1.48 18.13 -3.92
N GLU A 157 0.33 18.08 -4.59
CA GLU A 157 -0.79 18.97 -4.31
C GLU A 157 -1.32 18.76 -2.90
N TYR A 158 -1.58 17.51 -2.50
CA TYR A 158 -1.98 17.20 -1.13
C TYR A 158 -0.95 17.66 -0.12
N PHE A 159 0.33 17.38 -0.37
CA PHE A 159 1.40 17.78 0.51
C PHE A 159 1.40 19.29 0.75
N THR A 160 1.32 20.06 -0.33
CA THR A 160 1.43 21.52 -0.32
C THR A 160 0.18 22.19 0.28
N GLN A 161 -1.00 21.66 -0.02
CA GLN A 161 -2.28 22.27 0.35
C GLN A 161 -2.77 21.84 1.74
N ALA A 162 -2.39 20.65 2.21
CA ALA A 162 -2.94 20.06 3.43
C ALA A 162 -1.89 19.34 4.29
N THR A 163 -1.24 18.29 3.77
CA THR A 163 -0.50 17.32 4.60
C THR A 163 0.63 17.95 5.38
N LYS A 164 1.39 18.88 4.77
CA LYS A 164 2.43 19.63 5.48
C LYS A 164 1.87 20.41 6.67
N HIS A 165 0.74 21.09 6.49
CA HIS A 165 0.09 21.86 7.56
C HIS A 165 -0.47 20.96 8.66
N ILE A 166 -0.96 19.77 8.31
CA ILE A 166 -1.41 18.76 9.28
C ILE A 166 -0.22 18.35 10.16
N ILE A 167 0.92 17.96 9.58
CA ILE A 167 2.11 17.55 10.32
C ILE A 167 2.59 18.69 11.23
N ASP A 168 2.75 19.91 10.69
CA ASP A 168 3.20 21.08 11.46
C ASP A 168 2.26 21.36 12.67
N THR A 169 0.95 21.23 12.46
CA THR A 169 -0.06 21.43 13.51
C THR A 169 -0.01 20.33 14.56
N VAL A 170 0.10 19.07 14.15
CA VAL A 170 0.20 17.92 15.08
C VAL A 170 1.42 18.09 15.97
N LEU A 171 2.59 18.38 15.42
CA LEU A 171 3.81 18.57 16.22
C LEU A 171 3.65 19.71 17.24
N THR A 172 3.09 20.84 16.80
CA THR A 172 2.83 21.99 17.68
C THR A 172 1.87 21.60 18.80
N MET A 173 0.74 20.97 18.47
CA MET A 173 -0.29 20.61 19.45
C MET A 173 0.21 19.58 20.46
N LEU A 174 0.97 18.57 20.01
CA LEU A 174 1.55 17.57 20.90
C LEU A 174 2.58 18.21 21.86
N ASP A 175 3.36 19.19 21.42
CA ASP A 175 4.32 19.88 22.29
C ASP A 175 3.63 20.72 23.37
N THR A 176 2.43 21.26 23.11
CA THR A 176 1.67 22.03 24.11
C THR A 176 1.17 21.20 25.29
N ASN A 177 0.95 19.89 25.11
CA ASN A 177 0.37 19.04 26.14
C ASN A 177 0.84 17.59 26.02
N SER A 178 1.63 17.15 27.02
CA SER A 178 2.20 15.79 27.11
C SER A 178 1.17 14.64 27.13
N LYS A 179 -0.11 14.94 27.41
CA LYS A 179 -1.20 13.94 27.39
C LYS A 179 -1.75 13.70 26.00
N TYR A 180 -1.56 14.61 25.05
CA TYR A 180 -2.06 14.43 23.69
C TYR A 180 -1.30 13.33 22.98
N LYS A 181 -2.04 12.58 22.17
CA LYS A 181 -1.60 11.44 21.38
C LYS A 181 -2.04 11.61 19.94
N PHE A 182 -1.24 11.12 19.01
CA PHE A 182 -1.58 11.06 17.60
C PHE A 182 -0.89 9.86 16.96
N VAL A 183 -1.53 9.26 15.96
CA VAL A 183 -0.92 8.20 15.14
C VAL A 183 -0.74 8.67 13.70
N TRP A 184 0.38 8.27 13.08
CA TRP A 184 0.72 8.60 11.70
C TRP A 184 1.05 7.33 10.91
N ALA A 185 0.58 7.20 9.67
CA ALA A 185 0.78 5.98 8.88
C ALA A 185 1.71 6.19 7.67
N GLU A 186 1.44 7.17 6.82
CA GLU A 186 2.04 7.26 5.49
C GLU A 186 3.45 7.88 5.51
N MET A 187 4.49 7.05 5.35
CA MET A 187 5.89 7.52 5.42
C MET A 187 6.32 8.36 4.22
N SER A 188 5.71 8.19 3.05
CA SER A 188 5.97 9.04 1.88
C SER A 188 5.84 10.54 2.20
N PHE A 189 4.73 10.93 2.83
CA PHE A 189 4.52 12.32 3.24
C PHE A 189 5.42 12.77 4.39
N LEU A 190 5.66 11.90 5.39
CA LEU A 190 6.54 12.25 6.50
C LEU A 190 7.99 12.42 6.04
N SER A 191 8.44 11.60 5.10
CA SER A 191 9.75 11.72 4.44
C SER A 191 9.86 13.03 3.68
N LEU A 192 8.85 13.36 2.85
CA LEU A 192 8.84 14.63 2.12
C LEU A 192 8.81 15.85 3.07
N TRP A 193 8.05 15.77 4.16
CA TRP A 193 8.06 16.79 5.21
C TRP A 193 9.43 16.90 5.88
N TRP A 194 10.03 15.75 6.21
CA TRP A 194 11.32 15.69 6.87
C TRP A 194 12.40 16.42 6.08
N ASP A 195 12.45 16.21 4.76
CA ASP A 195 13.42 16.86 3.87
C ASP A 195 13.32 18.39 3.89
N GLN A 196 12.11 18.93 4.11
CA GLN A 196 11.86 20.37 4.17
C GLN A 196 11.88 20.95 5.59
N ALA A 197 11.83 20.09 6.61
CA ALA A 197 11.75 20.49 8.01
C ALA A 197 13.07 21.08 8.53
N SER A 198 12.97 22.10 9.38
CA SER A 198 14.13 22.67 10.07
C SER A 198 14.74 21.69 11.08
N SER A 199 15.99 21.93 11.50
CA SER A 199 16.64 21.12 12.55
C SER A 199 15.82 21.06 13.84
N ASP A 200 15.17 22.15 14.22
CA ASP A 200 14.34 22.22 15.43
C ASP A 200 13.07 21.39 15.27
N GLN A 201 12.40 21.47 14.10
CA GLN A 201 11.22 20.65 13.80
C GLN A 201 11.55 19.16 13.80
N ARG A 202 12.66 18.76 13.18
CA ARG A 202 13.15 17.37 13.17
C ARG A 202 13.45 16.87 14.59
N THR A 203 14.05 17.72 15.42
CA THR A 203 14.33 17.41 16.84
C THR A 203 13.03 17.25 17.63
N LEU A 204 12.05 18.12 17.39
CA LEU A 204 10.73 18.04 18.01
C LEU A 204 10.00 16.75 17.62
N LEU A 205 9.98 16.39 16.33
CA LEU A 205 9.41 15.13 15.86
C LEU A 205 10.01 13.94 16.62
N LYS A 206 11.34 13.85 16.67
CA LYS A 206 12.05 12.79 17.40
C LYS A 206 11.70 12.76 18.89
N LYS A 207 11.64 13.93 19.54
CA LYS A 207 11.22 14.04 20.96
C LYS A 207 9.82 13.45 21.16
N LEU A 208 8.87 13.81 20.29
CA LEU A 208 7.47 13.38 20.38
C LEU A 208 7.28 11.88 20.08
N LEU A 209 8.12 11.31 19.22
CA LEU A 209 8.17 9.87 19.00
C LEU A 209 8.75 9.13 20.21
N ASN A 210 9.85 9.65 20.77
CA ASN A 210 10.52 9.04 21.93
C ASN A 210 9.66 9.06 23.19
N ASN A 211 8.91 10.14 23.42
CA ASN A 211 8.00 10.25 24.56
C ASN A 211 6.61 9.62 24.32
N LYS A 212 6.44 8.92 23.18
CA LYS A 212 5.23 8.19 22.80
C LYS A 212 3.98 9.07 22.68
N GLN A 213 4.15 10.35 22.36
CA GLN A 213 3.03 11.23 22.01
C GLN A 213 2.61 11.09 20.55
N LEU A 214 3.60 10.92 19.66
CA LEU A 214 3.38 10.52 18.29
C LEU A 214 3.78 9.05 18.16
N GLU A 215 2.96 8.26 17.47
CA GLU A 215 3.27 6.86 17.15
C GLU A 215 3.12 6.65 15.64
N ILE A 216 4.07 5.93 15.04
CA ILE A 216 3.98 5.51 13.64
C ILE A 216 3.29 4.16 13.61
N VAL A 217 2.16 4.07 12.90
CA VAL A 217 1.38 2.83 12.73
C VAL A 217 1.60 2.28 11.33
N THR A 218 1.85 0.97 11.23
CA THR A 218 2.32 0.27 10.02
C THR A 218 3.70 0.73 9.54
N GLY A 219 3.90 2.02 9.27
CA GLY A 219 5.19 2.61 8.88
C GLY A 219 5.60 2.31 7.43
N GLY A 220 4.67 1.89 6.58
CA GLY A 220 4.93 1.74 5.15
C GLY A 220 5.02 3.07 4.43
N TRP A 221 5.60 3.07 3.23
CA TRP A 221 5.59 4.23 2.34
C TRP A 221 4.16 4.72 2.08
N VAL A 222 3.21 3.79 1.96
CA VAL A 222 1.78 4.02 1.75
C VAL A 222 0.93 3.00 2.53
N MET A 223 -0.38 3.26 2.65
CA MET A 223 -1.38 2.23 2.95
C MET A 223 -1.79 1.57 1.63
N ASN A 224 -1.17 0.43 1.29
CA ASN A 224 -1.31 -0.17 -0.05
C ASN A 224 -2.69 -0.82 -0.27
N ASP A 225 -3.09 -0.94 -1.53
CA ASP A 225 -4.19 -1.81 -1.93
C ASP A 225 -3.91 -3.27 -1.56
N GLU A 226 -4.91 -3.99 -1.08
CA GLU A 226 -4.81 -5.40 -0.68
C GLU A 226 -5.41 -6.37 -1.70
N ALA A 227 -6.05 -5.87 -2.77
CA ALA A 227 -6.64 -6.71 -3.82
C ALA A 227 -5.71 -6.97 -5.01
N ASN A 228 -5.12 -5.91 -5.58
CA ASN A 228 -4.36 -6.01 -6.83
C ASN A 228 -2.84 -6.04 -6.63
N THR A 229 -2.36 -5.68 -5.44
CA THR A 229 -0.93 -5.53 -5.17
C THR A 229 -0.25 -6.89 -5.10
N HIS A 230 0.88 -7.04 -5.80
CA HIS A 230 1.73 -8.21 -5.64
C HIS A 230 2.45 -8.15 -4.28
N TYR A 231 2.57 -9.26 -3.55
CA TYR A 231 3.20 -9.25 -2.22
C TYR A 231 4.62 -8.68 -2.19
N PHE A 232 5.39 -8.82 -3.28
CA PHE A 232 6.69 -8.13 -3.40
C PHE A 232 6.57 -6.62 -3.30
N ALA A 233 5.59 -5.99 -3.95
CA ALA A 233 5.38 -4.55 -3.85
C ALA A 233 4.87 -4.14 -2.45
N MET A 234 4.07 -5.00 -1.80
CA MET A 234 3.68 -4.78 -0.39
C MET A 234 4.90 -4.80 0.53
N LEU A 235 5.83 -5.73 0.31
CA LEU A 235 7.07 -5.81 1.09
C LEU A 235 7.99 -4.62 0.79
N ASP A 236 8.15 -4.26 -0.48
CA ASP A 236 9.05 -3.19 -0.91
C ASP A 236 8.63 -1.85 -0.29
N GLN A 237 7.35 -1.48 -0.39
CA GLN A 237 6.87 -0.23 0.20
C GLN A 237 6.98 -0.22 1.75
N LEU A 238 6.82 -1.37 2.41
CA LEU A 238 7.05 -1.50 3.85
C LEU A 238 8.53 -1.31 4.19
N ILE A 239 9.43 -1.91 3.41
CA ILE A 239 10.88 -1.79 3.59
C ILE A 239 11.29 -0.32 3.42
N GLU A 240 10.83 0.36 2.39
CA GLU A 240 11.15 1.78 2.15
C GLU A 240 10.74 2.67 3.33
N GLY A 241 9.51 2.51 3.82
CA GLY A 241 9.04 3.26 4.98
C GLY A 241 9.83 2.95 6.26
N HIS A 242 10.14 1.67 6.52
CA HIS A 242 10.89 1.26 7.70
C HIS A 242 12.36 1.66 7.64
N GLN A 243 13.00 1.62 6.48
CA GLN A 243 14.36 2.12 6.28
C GLN A 243 14.43 3.63 6.53
N PHE A 244 13.42 4.39 6.11
CA PHE A 244 13.37 5.82 6.46
C PHE A 244 13.32 6.01 7.99
N ILE A 245 12.48 5.25 8.69
CA ILE A 245 12.33 5.30 10.15
C ILE A 245 13.67 4.99 10.84
N GLU A 246 14.32 3.89 10.48
CA GLU A 246 15.59 3.46 11.06
C GLU A 246 16.68 4.53 10.84
N ASN A 247 16.85 4.97 9.59
CA ASN A 247 17.95 5.86 9.20
C ASN A 247 17.78 7.30 9.70
N ASN A 248 16.54 7.81 9.76
CA ASN A 248 16.28 9.22 10.06
C ASN A 248 15.78 9.44 11.48
N LEU A 249 14.95 8.55 12.01
CA LEU A 249 14.24 8.75 13.28
C LEU A 249 14.90 8.01 14.44
N GLY A 250 15.64 6.92 14.17
CA GLY A 250 16.35 6.13 15.16
C GLY A 250 15.41 5.32 16.07
N LEU A 251 14.33 4.80 15.48
CA LEU A 251 13.35 3.93 16.11
C LEU A 251 13.52 2.48 15.67
#